data_AF-A0A6N8UK90-F1
#
_entry.id   AF-A0A6N8UK90-F1
#
_cell.length_a   1.000
_cell.length_b   1.000
_cell.length_c   1.000
_cell.angle_alpha   90.00
_cell.angle_beta   90.00
_cell.angle_gamma   90.00
#
_symmetry.space_group_name_H-M   'P 1'
#
loop_
_entity.id
_entity.type
_entity.pdbx_description
1 polymer ?
#
loop_
_entity_poly.entity_id
_entity_poly.type
_entity_poly.pdbx_seq_one_letter_code
_entity_poly.pdbx_strand_id
1 'polypeptide(L)'
;MAGVVWVLGGMIIPLPLFPDWVQPFLSWQPFRGLCDIPFRIYSGDIAGFEIVGELVFQLAWVAILVLAGVWLMRRAQVKLTVQGG
;
A
#
# COMPACT_ATOMS: atom_id res chain seq x y z
N MET A 1 1.32 11.10 -13.41
CA MET A 1 2.21 9.91 -13.30
C MET A 1 1.56 8.91 -12.35
N ALA A 2 0.95 7.84 -12.88
CA ALA A 2 0.27 6.79 -12.09
C ALA A 2 0.91 5.39 -12.21
N GLY A 3 2.03 5.27 -12.96
CA GLY A 3 2.61 3.98 -13.33
C GLY A 3 2.99 3.08 -12.16
N VAL A 4 3.41 3.67 -11.03
CA VAL A 4 3.75 2.90 -9.81
C VAL A 4 2.54 2.15 -9.29
N VAL A 5 1.39 2.82 -9.20
CA VAL A 5 0.14 2.20 -8.74
C VAL A 5 -0.35 1.14 -9.73
N TRP A 6 -0.21 1.37 -11.03
CA TRP A 6 -0.63 0.40 -12.04
C TRP A 6 0.15 -0.91 -11.98
N VAL A 7 1.47 -0.83 -11.82
CA VAL A 7 2.32 -2.03 -11.73
C VAL A 7 2.18 -2.68 -10.36
N LEU A 8 2.38 -1.92 -9.27
CA LEU A 8 2.38 -2.48 -7.91
C LEU A 8 0.98 -2.79 -7.36
N GLY A 9 -0.07 -2.26 -7.98
CA GLY A 9 -1.46 -2.59 -7.68
C GLY A 9 -2.00 -3.78 -8.45
N GLY A 10 -1.23 -4.38 -9.37
CA GLY A 10 -1.67 -5.52 -10.17
C GLY A 10 -2.63 -5.18 -11.31
N MET A 11 -2.69 -3.91 -11.76
CA MET A 11 -3.65 -3.44 -12.76
C MET A 11 -3.24 -3.76 -14.20
N ILE A 12 -1.93 -3.95 -14.47
CA ILE A 12 -1.41 -4.34 -15.79
C ILE A 12 -1.25 -5.86 -15.85
N ILE A 13 -0.61 -6.43 -14.83
CA ILE A 13 -0.36 -7.86 -14.67
C ILE A 13 -0.75 -8.19 -13.22
N PRO A 14 -1.67 -9.14 -12.97
CA PRO A 14 -1.99 -9.59 -11.63
C PRO A 14 -0.72 -9.95 -10.84
N LEU A 15 -0.62 -9.50 -9.58
CA LEU A 15 0.58 -9.70 -8.77
C LEU A 15 0.98 -11.18 -8.61
N PRO A 16 0.04 -12.16 -8.51
CA PRO A 16 0.39 -13.57 -8.43
C PRO A 16 1.15 -14.12 -9.66
N LEU A 17 1.11 -13.43 -10.80
CA LEU A 17 1.79 -13.88 -12.03
C LEU A 17 3.25 -13.41 -12.12
N PHE A 18 3.72 -12.59 -11.18
CA PHE A 18 5.13 -12.19 -11.12
C PHE A 18 6.01 -13.34 -10.61
N PRO A 19 7.31 -13.35 -10.98
CA PRO A 19 8.25 -14.38 -10.52
C PRO A 19 8.39 -14.45 -9.00
N ASP A 20 8.65 -15.65 -8.47
CA ASP A 20 8.73 -15.90 -7.01
C ASP A 20 9.74 -15.01 -6.29
N TRP A 21 10.83 -14.62 -6.94
CA TRP A 21 11.88 -13.80 -6.33
C TRP A 21 11.41 -12.39 -5.96
N VAL A 22 10.35 -11.86 -6.60
CA VAL A 22 9.80 -10.53 -6.31
C VAL A 22 8.53 -10.60 -5.45
N GLN A 23 7.93 -11.79 -5.32
CA GLN A 23 6.71 -11.98 -4.53
C GLN A 23 6.81 -11.48 -3.08
N PRO A 24 7.92 -11.66 -2.33
CA PRO A 24 8.02 -11.11 -0.98
C PRO A 24 7.85 -9.60 -0.92
N PHE A 25 8.35 -8.88 -1.93
CA PHE A 25 8.22 -7.42 -2.01
C PHE A 25 6.79 -7.02 -2.41
N LEU A 26 6.23 -7.64 -3.45
CA LEU A 26 4.87 -7.38 -3.93
C LEU A 26 3.82 -7.69 -2.85
N SER A 27 4.11 -8.71 -2.03
CA SER A 27 3.32 -9.15 -0.89
C SER A 27 3.65 -8.44 0.42
N TRP A 28 4.32 -7.29 0.41
CA TRP A 28 4.46 -6.42 1.59
C TRP A 28 4.08 -4.97 1.36
N GLN A 29 4.30 -4.46 0.15
CA GLN A 29 4.03 -3.07 -0.23
C GLN A 29 2.53 -2.67 -0.13
N PRO A 30 2.21 -1.37 0.04
CA PRO A 30 0.86 -0.90 0.35
C PRO A 30 -0.10 -0.81 -0.85
N PHE A 31 0.40 -0.63 -2.07
CA PHE A 31 -0.36 -0.45 -3.31
C PHE A 31 -1.17 -1.69 -3.71
N ARG A 32 -0.75 -2.88 -3.28
CA ARG A 32 -1.52 -4.13 -3.39
C ARG A 32 -2.93 -4.00 -2.81
N GLY A 33 -3.09 -3.20 -1.75
CA GLY A 33 -4.39 -2.92 -1.16
C GLY A 33 -5.35 -2.09 -2.01
N LEU A 34 -4.87 -1.49 -3.10
CA LEU A 34 -5.69 -0.62 -3.94
C LEU A 34 -6.52 -1.39 -4.98
N CYS A 35 -5.94 -2.42 -5.61
CA CYS A 35 -6.59 -3.14 -6.70
C CYS A 35 -6.42 -4.67 -6.62
N ASP A 36 -5.23 -5.16 -6.27
CA ASP A 36 -4.96 -6.60 -6.17
C ASP A 36 -5.84 -7.30 -5.12
N ILE A 37 -5.82 -6.83 -3.87
CA ILE A 37 -6.64 -7.41 -2.79
C ILE A 37 -8.15 -7.43 -3.14
N PRO A 38 -8.80 -6.31 -3.53
CA PRO A 38 -10.22 -6.35 -3.85
C PRO A 38 -10.51 -7.25 -5.06
N PHE A 39 -9.66 -7.24 -6.09
CA PHE A 39 -9.82 -8.14 -7.24
C PHE A 39 -9.80 -9.62 -6.80
N ARG A 40 -8.83 -9.99 -5.96
CA ARG A 40 -8.70 -11.35 -5.44
C ARG A 40 -9.88 -11.76 -4.55
N ILE A 41 -10.40 -10.84 -3.73
CA ILE A 41 -11.64 -11.05 -2.97
C ILE A 41 -12.84 -11.29 -3.89
N TYR A 42 -13.05 -10.44 -4.90
CA TYR A 42 -14.18 -10.58 -5.83
C TYR A 42 -14.08 -11.84 -6.70
N SER A 43 -12.87 -12.24 -7.06
CA SER A 43 -12.62 -13.47 -7.82
C SER A 43 -12.78 -14.75 -6.97
N GLY A 44 -12.85 -14.62 -5.64
CA GLY A 44 -12.90 -15.74 -4.70
C GLY A 44 -11.54 -16.37 -4.38
N ASP A 45 -10.43 -15.80 -4.86
CA ASP A 45 -9.06 -16.22 -4.52
C ASP A 45 -8.69 -15.93 -3.06
N ILE A 46 -9.23 -14.84 -2.50
CA ILE A 46 -9.17 -14.54 -1.06
C ILE A 46 -10.60 -14.64 -0.51
N ALA A 47 -10.84 -15.58 0.40
CA ALA A 47 -12.19 -15.84 0.89
C ALA A 47 -12.26 -16.12 2.39
N GLY A 48 -13.47 -15.98 2.95
CA GLY A 48 -13.73 -16.29 4.35
C GLY A 48 -12.90 -15.45 5.31
N PHE A 49 -12.17 -16.12 6.21
CA PHE A 49 -11.41 -15.46 7.27
C PHE A 49 -10.11 -14.78 6.77
N GLU A 50 -9.61 -15.14 5.59
CA GLU A 50 -8.42 -14.52 5.00
C GLU A 50 -8.64 -13.03 4.71
N ILE A 51 -9.87 -12.66 4.37
CA ILE A 51 -10.29 -11.26 4.15
C ILE A 51 -9.97 -10.40 5.38
N VAL A 52 -10.15 -10.93 6.59
CA VAL A 52 -9.86 -10.20 7.83
C VAL A 52 -8.37 -9.87 7.94
N GLY A 53 -7.50 -10.81 7.56
CA GLY A 53 -6.06 -10.59 7.53
C GLY A 53 -5.66 -9.46 6.57
N GLU A 54 -6.24 -9.45 5.37
CA GLU A 54 -5.99 -8.40 4.37
C GLU A 54 -6.52 -7.02 4.79
N LEU A 55 -7.68 -6.97 5.47
CA LEU A 55 -8.20 -5.72 6.04
C LEU A 55 -7.29 -5.18 7.15
N VAL A 56 -6.79 -6.05 8.04
CA VAL A 56 -5.82 -5.65 9.07
C VAL A 56 -4.53 -5.13 8.44
N PHE A 57 -4.04 -5.80 7.39
CA PHE A 57 -2.88 -5.35 6.64
C PHE A 57 -3.08 -3.95 6.03
N GLN A 58 -4.24 -3.70 5.42
CA GLN A 58 -4.58 -2.37 4.88
C GLN A 58 -4.62 -1.31 5.98
N LEU A 59 -5.29 -1.59 7.10
CA LEU A 59 -5.37 -0.67 8.24
C LEU A 59 -3.99 -0.35 8.83
N ALA A 60 -3.10 -1.35 8.91
CA ALA A 60 -1.73 -1.14 9.36
C ALA A 60 -0.98 -0.16 8.45
N TRP A 61 -1.09 -0.29 7.14
CA TRP A 61 -0.46 0.64 6.20
C TRP A 61 -1.06 2.04 6.24
N VAL A 62 -2.39 2.16 6.39
CA VAL A 62 -3.03 3.47 6.60
C VAL A 62 -2.44 4.15 7.83
N ALA A 63 -2.35 3.43 8.96
CA ALA A 63 -1.76 3.96 10.18
C ALA A 63 -0.30 4.39 9.98
N ILE A 64 0.52 3.53 9.38
CA ILE A 64 1.95 3.83 9.10
C ILE A 64 2.09 5.09 8.25
N LEU A 65 1.35 5.19 7.15
CA LEU A 65 1.45 6.33 6.23
C LEU A 65 0.95 7.63 6.86
N VAL A 66 -0.15 7.58 7.61
CA VAL A 66 -0.67 8.76 8.33
C VAL A 66 0.33 9.22 9.39
N LEU A 67 0.86 8.32 10.20
CA LEU A 67 1.83 8.66 11.25
C LEU A 67 3.13 9.21 10.64
N ALA A 68 3.63 8.59 9.57
CA ALA A 68 4.81 9.07 8.84
C ALA A 68 4.57 10.47 8.25
N GLY A 69 3.39 10.70 7.65
CA GLY A 69 3.00 11.99 7.11
C GLY A 69 2.93 13.08 8.19
N VAL A 70 2.24 12.81 9.30
CA VAL A 70 2.15 13.72 10.45
C VAL A 70 3.53 14.05 11.00
N TRP A 71 4.39 13.05 11.17
CA TRP A 71 5.75 13.23 11.65
C TRP A 71 6.59 14.09 10.70
N LEU A 72 6.51 13.85 9.39
CA LEU A 72 7.23 14.61 8.38
C LEU A 72 6.77 16.05 8.33
N MET A 73 5.45 16.28 8.38
CA MET A 73 4.87 17.63 8.40
C MET A 73 5.34 18.42 9.63
N ARG A 74 5.33 17.80 10.82
CA ARG A 74 5.84 18.45 12.04
C ARG A 74 7.31 18.86 11.90
N ARG A 75 8.15 18.04 11.28
CA ARG A 75 9.56 18.37 11.02
C ARG A 75 9.72 19.47 9.99
N ALA A 76 8.92 19.46 8.94
CA ALA A 76 8.96 20.47 7.88
C ALA A 76 8.52 21.84 8.40
N GLN A 77 7.48 21.89 9.24
CA GLN A 77 6.99 23.13 9.85
C GLN A 77 8.07 23.85 10.67
N VAL A 78 8.87 23.13 11.46
CA VAL A 78 9.98 23.73 12.24
C VAL A 78 11.03 24.40 11.34
N LYS A 79 11.27 23.90 10.13
CA LYS A 79 12.19 24.54 9.17
C LYS A 79 11.57 25.78 8.50
N LEU A 80 10.26 25.77 8.28
CA LEU A 80 9.57 26.89 7.64
C LEU A 80 9.46 28.10 8.56
N THR A 81 9.27 27.92 9.88
CA THR A 81 9.31 29.03 10.85
C THR A 81 10.68 29.72 10.91
N VAL A 82 11.76 29.03 10.52
CA VAL A 82 13.12 29.60 10.46
C VAL A 82 13.37 30.37 9.15
N GLN A 83 12.63 30.08 8.08
CA GLN A 83 12.75 30.77 6.78
C GLN A 83 11.73 31.90 6.57
N GLY A 84 10.67 31.97 7.37
CA GLY A 84 9.63 32.99 7.27
C GLY A 84 9.48 33.78 8.56
N GLY A 85 10.56 34.44 9.02
CA GLY A 85 10.48 35.39 10.14
C GLY A 85 9.28 36.33 10.05
#